data_AF-A0A8S8Z3Q4-F1
#
_entry.id   AF-A0A8S8Z3Q4-F1
#
_cell.length_a   1.000
_cell.length_b   1.000
_cell.length_c   1.000
_cell.angle_alpha   90.00
_cell.angle_beta   90.00
_cell.angle_gamma   90.00
#
_symmetry.space_group_name_H-M   'P 1'
#
loop_
_entity.id
_entity.type
_entity.pdbx_description
1 polymer ?
#
loop_
_entity_poly.entity_id
_entity_poly.type
_entity_poly.pdbx_seq_one_letter_code
_entity_poly.pdbx_strand_id
1 'polypeptide(L)' 'MLVLSYNRKNESKSSKLKENSSISWGISSCLKSDTPDIIYHKGDFGKEPMIIVFGATPTEVVKKIKMIK' A
#
# COMPACT_ATOMS: atom_id res chain seq x y z
N MET A 1 -2.15 7.19 -13.69
CA MET A 1 -1.92 6.80 -12.28
C MET A 1 -1.53 5.35 -12.25
N LEU A 2 -0.37 5.02 -11.69
CA LEU A 2 0.04 3.63 -11.45
C LEU A 2 -0.58 3.15 -10.13
N VAL A 3 -1.37 2.08 -10.21
CA VAL A 3 -2.03 1.46 -9.05
C VAL A 3 -1.47 0.06 -8.87
N LEU A 4 -0.89 -0.21 -7.71
CA LEU A 4 -0.37 -1.52 -7.33
C LEU A 4 -1.14 -2.05 -6.12
N SER A 5 -0.97 -3.34 -5.84
CA SER A 5 -1.57 -3.96 -4.66
C SER A 5 -0.69 -5.07 -4.13
N TYR A 6 -0.87 -5.37 -2.84
CA TYR A 6 -0.30 -6.55 -2.20
C TYR A 6 -1.36 -7.31 -1.42
N ASN A 7 -1.14 -8.61 -1.25
CA ASN A 7 -2.00 -9.46 -0.45
C ASN A 7 -1.30 -9.79 0.88
N ARG A 8 -1.91 -9.39 2.00
CA ARG A 8 -1.41 -9.67 3.36
C ARG A 8 -1.28 -11.17 3.63
N LYS A 9 -2.01 -12.05 2.92
CA LYS A 9 -1.86 -13.50 3.03
C LYS A 9 -0.52 -14.02 2.53
N ASN A 10 0.18 -13.27 1.68
CA ASN A 10 1.48 -13.64 1.13
C ASN A 10 2.65 -13.26 2.07
N GLU A 11 2.39 -12.51 3.14
CA GLU A 11 3.41 -12.15 4.12
C GLU A 11 3.76 -13.37 4.99
N SER A 12 5.06 -13.61 5.18
CA SER A 12 5.55 -14.70 6.03
C SER A 12 5.16 -14.49 7.49
N LYS A 13 4.95 -15.59 8.23
CA LYS A 13 4.61 -15.53 9.66
C LYS A 13 5.68 -14.80 10.49
N SER A 14 6.95 -14.98 10.15
CA SER A 14 8.06 -14.32 10.84
C SER A 14 8.09 -12.81 10.63
N SER A 15 7.65 -12.32 9.46
CA SER A 15 7.45 -10.89 9.22
C SER A 15 6.25 -10.39 10.02
N LYS A 16 5.08 -11.03 9.89
CA LYS A 16 3.82 -10.64 10.56
C LYS A 16 3.92 -10.49 12.08
N LEU A 17 4.77 -11.28 12.74
CA LEU A 17 4.97 -11.23 14.18
C LEU A 17 5.79 -10.01 14.64
N LYS A 18 6.56 -9.40 13.74
CA LYS A 18 7.28 -8.15 14.04
C LYS A 18 6.29 -6.99 13.97
N GLU A 19 6.31 -6.16 15.01
CA GLU A 19 5.51 -4.93 15.02
C GLU A 19 5.89 -4.01 13.85
N ASN A 20 4.91 -3.30 13.29
CA ASN A 20 5.09 -2.33 12.20
C ASN A 20 5.71 -2.88 10.89
N SER A 21 5.67 -4.19 10.67
CA SER A 21 6.32 -4.85 9.52
C SER A 21 5.43 -4.97 8.28
N SER A 22 4.14 -5.27 8.42
CA SER A 22 3.27 -5.66 7.29
C SER A 22 3.14 -4.60 6.20
N ILE A 23 3.07 -3.31 6.58
CA ILE A 23 2.98 -2.21 5.61
C ILE A 23 4.31 -2.05 4.89
N SER A 24 5.43 -2.07 5.63
CA SER A 24 6.78 -1.95 5.05
C SER A 24 7.07 -3.09 4.07
N TRP A 25 6.77 -4.34 4.46
CA TRP A 25 6.87 -5.51 3.61
C TRP A 25 5.98 -5.39 2.36
N GLY A 26 4.71 -5.00 2.55
CA GLY A 26 3.74 -4.89 1.45
C GLY A 26 4.15 -3.85 0.41
N ILE A 27 4.56 -2.65 0.87
CA ILE A 27 5.07 -1.59 -0.02
C ILE A 27 6.32 -2.06 -0.75
N SER A 28 7.29 -2.64 -0.03
CA SER A 28 8.55 -3.14 -0.63
C SER A 28 8.30 -4.21 -1.69
N SER A 29 7.26 -5.04 -1.51
CA SER A 29 6.88 -6.06 -2.50
C SER A 29 6.38 -5.48 -3.83
N CYS A 30 5.87 -4.24 -3.81
CA CYS A 30 5.34 -3.52 -4.97
C CYS A 30 6.42 -2.66 -5.68
N LEU A 31 7.43 -2.17 -4.97
CA LEU A 31 8.42 -1.19 -5.48
C LEU A 31 9.52 -1.79 -6.37
N LYS A 32 9.19 -2.73 -7.27
CA LYS A 32 10.20 -3.47 -8.06
C LYS A 32 10.76 -2.74 -9.29
N SER A 33 10.05 -1.75 -9.84
CA SER A 33 10.59 -0.92 -10.95
C SER A 33 10.11 0.52 -10.93
N ASP A 34 8.81 0.73 -10.66
CA ASP A 34 8.16 2.03 -10.82
C ASP A 34 7.63 2.56 -9.48
N THR A 35 7.61 3.88 -9.33
CA THR A 35 7.02 4.57 -8.18
C THR A 35 5.50 4.68 -8.36
N PRO A 36 4.68 3.95 -7.59
CA PRO A 36 3.23 3.96 -7.75
C PRO A 36 2.58 5.23 -7.19
N ASP A 37 1.44 5.60 -7.76
CA ASP A 37 0.57 6.65 -7.22
C ASP A 37 -0.31 6.13 -6.09
N ILE A 38 -0.72 4.85 -6.18
CA ILE A 38 -1.58 4.19 -5.20
C ILE A 38 -1.07 2.77 -4.95
N ILE A 39 -1.04 2.38 -3.67
CA ILE A 39 -0.94 0.98 -3.24
C ILE A 39 -2.15 0.66 -2.36
N TYR A 40 -2.82 -0.46 -2.62
CA TYR A 40 -3.91 -0.93 -1.75
C TYR A 40 -3.74 -2.39 -1.31
N HIS A 41 -4.46 -2.76 -0.25
CA HIS A 41 -4.64 -4.16 0.16
C HIS A 41 -6.09 -4.41 0.59
N LYS A 42 -6.55 -5.65 0.42
CA LYS A 42 -7.93 -6.07 0.76
C LYS A 42 -8.15 -6.37 2.26
N GLY A 43 -7.13 -6.15 3.08
CA GLY A 43 -7.17 -6.46 4.51
C GLY A 43 -6.71 -7.89 4.79
N ASP A 44 -6.93 -8.33 6.02
CA ASP A 44 -6.69 -9.70 6.49
C ASP A 44 -7.62 -9.96 7.69
N PHE A 45 -7.56 -11.15 8.28
CA PHE A 45 -8.32 -11.43 9.50
C PHE A 45 -8.02 -10.38 10.60
N GLY A 46 -9.04 -9.68 11.08
CA GLY A 46 -8.91 -8.60 12.07
C GLY A 46 -8.21 -7.33 11.56
N LYS A 47 -8.06 -7.15 10.24
CA LYS A 47 -7.41 -6.00 9.62
C LYS A 47 -8.26 -5.46 8.46
N GLU A 48 -8.64 -4.20 8.55
CA GLU A 48 -9.44 -3.52 7.52
C GLU A 48 -8.67 -3.37 6.20
N PRO A 49 -9.35 -3.31 5.04
CA PRO A 49 -8.75 -2.91 3.78
C PRO A 49 -8.30 -1.44 3.80
N MET A 50 -7.24 -1.12 3.05
CA MET A 50 -6.72 0.26 2.95
C MET A 50 -6.26 0.60 1.53
N ILE A 51 -6.44 1.87 1.16
CA ILE A 51 -5.87 2.50 -0.03
C ILE A 51 -4.88 3.56 0.45
N ILE A 52 -3.63 3.50 -0.03
CA ILE A 52 -2.55 4.42 0.32
C ILE A 52 -2.21 5.21 -0.94
N VAL A 53 -2.34 6.53 -0.88
CA VAL A 53 -2.06 7.45 -2.00
C VAL A 53 -0.74 8.18 -1.75
N PHE A 54 0.15 8.16 -2.74
CA PHE A 54 1.49 8.76 -2.66
C PHE A 54 1.58 10.04 -3.47
N GLY A 55 2.40 10.99 -3.03
CA GLY A 55 2.72 12.23 -3.73
C GLY A 55 3.92 12.92 -3.07
N ALA A 56 4.68 13.70 -3.83
CA ALA A 56 5.84 14.43 -3.30
C ALA A 56 5.42 15.61 -2.41
N THR A 57 4.19 16.10 -2.59
CA THR A 57 3.59 17.17 -1.78
C THR A 57 2.15 16.84 -1.37
N PRO A 58 1.63 17.42 -0.28
CA PRO A 58 0.23 17.26 0.11
C PRO A 58 -0.75 17.66 -1.01
N THR A 59 -0.43 18.72 -1.75
CA THR A 59 -1.25 19.20 -2.89
C THR A 59 -1.37 18.15 -4.00
N GLU A 60 -0.29 17.43 -4.31
CA GLU A 60 -0.32 16.34 -5.28
C GLU A 60 -1.21 15.19 -4.80
N VAL A 61 -1.11 14.81 -3.52
CA VAL A 61 -1.96 13.76 -2.94
C VAL A 61 -3.44 14.14 -3.08
N VAL A 62 -3.81 15.36 -2.71
CA VAL A 62 -5.19 15.84 -2.85
C VAL A 62 -5.64 15.87 -4.31
N LYS A 63 -4.79 16.29 -5.25
CA LYS A 63 -5.11 16.24 -6.69
C LYS A 63 -5.40 14.82 -7.17
N LYS A 64 -4.57 13.84 -6.77
CA LYS A 64 -4.78 12.42 -7.12
C LYS A 64 -6.08 11.89 -6.53
N ILE A 65 -6.39 12.21 -5.26
CA ILE A 65 -7.65 11.82 -4.61
C ILE A 65 -8.86 12.36 -5.38
N LYS A 66 -8.83 13.62 -5.82
CA LYS A 66 -9.92 14.24 -6.60
C LYS A 66 -10.18 13.57 -7.96
N MET A 67 -9.23 12.81 -8.49
CA MET A 67 -9.39 12.10 -9.77
C MET A 67 -10.04 10.72 -9.61
N ILE A 68 -10.13 10.20 -8.38
CA ILE A 68 -10.77 8.92 -8.08
C ILE A 68 -12.29 9.12 -8.20
N LYS A 69 -12.95 8.25 -8.96
CA LYS A 69 -14.40 8.25 -9.19
C LYS A 69 -15.07 7.08 -8.51
#